data_AF-A0AAV3ZVX0-F1
#
_entry.id   AF-A0AAV3ZVX0-F1
#
_cell.length_a   1.000
_cell.length_b   1.000
_cell.length_c   1.000
_cell.angle_alpha   90.00
_cell.angle_beta   90.00
_cell.angle_gamma   90.00
#
_symmetry.space_group_name_H-M   'P 1'
#
loop_
_entity.id
_entity.type
_entity.pdbx_description
1 polymer ?
#
loop_
_entity_poly.entity_id
_entity_poly.type
_entity_poly.pdbx_seq_one_letter_code
_entity_poly.pdbx_strand_id
1 'polypeptide(L)'
;MVVKNRRQGKKGHDHRNKEDSARVQKAVQQQGQWTNWDTAIQRSLTWNDIWHMAPLRISFLIRSVYDPLPSNANLVRWGKKDYPTSKVCEGWQTTEHVLSSCKVALSQGRYTWRHNRVLQELA
;
A
#
# COMPACT_ATOMS: atom_id res chain seq x y z
N MET A 1 19.09 -42.01 -32.08
CA MET A 1 18.79 -40.57 -32.28
C MET A 1 17.83 -40.09 -31.20
N VAL A 2 18.32 -39.48 -30.11
CA VAL A 2 17.46 -38.85 -29.08
C VAL A 2 17.59 -37.33 -29.21
N VAL A 3 16.87 -36.75 -30.18
CA VAL A 3 16.77 -35.30 -30.37
C VAL A 3 15.33 -34.85 -30.15
N LYS A 4 14.77 -35.18 -29.00
CA LYS A 4 13.56 -34.54 -28.50
C LYS A 4 13.73 -34.37 -26.99
N ASN A 5 14.07 -33.15 -26.56
CA ASN A 5 13.59 -32.56 -25.30
C ASN A 5 14.22 -31.22 -24.91
N ARG A 6 15.28 -30.75 -25.58
CA ARG A 6 15.88 -29.46 -25.21
C ARG A 6 14.99 -28.24 -25.54
N ARG A 7 14.16 -28.32 -26.60
CA ARG A 7 13.22 -27.23 -26.99
C ARG A 7 11.94 -27.20 -26.14
N GLN A 8 11.43 -28.34 -25.68
CA GLN A 8 10.23 -28.39 -24.82
C GLN A 8 10.54 -27.91 -23.39
N GLY A 9 11.69 -28.30 -22.84
CA GLY A 9 12.16 -27.78 -21.55
C GLY A 9 12.40 -26.26 -21.56
N LYS A 10 12.95 -25.71 -22.65
CA LYS A 10 13.10 -24.25 -22.84
C LYS A 10 11.76 -23.52 -22.90
N LYS A 11 10.77 -24.04 -23.63
CA LYS A 11 9.42 -23.43 -23.70
C LYS A 11 8.73 -23.40 -22.34
N GLY A 12 8.82 -24.46 -21.54
CA GLY A 12 8.26 -24.49 -20.18
C GLY A 12 9.02 -23.62 -19.18
N HIS A 13 10.33 -23.45 -19.36
CA HIS A 13 11.13 -22.49 -18.60
C HIS A 13 10.74 -21.03 -18.94
N ASP A 14 10.61 -20.70 -20.22
CA ASP A 14 10.21 -19.37 -20.68
C ASP A 14 8.78 -19.01 -20.26
N HIS A 15 7.87 -19.98 -20.24
CA HIS A 15 6.49 -19.76 -19.77
C HIS A 15 6.44 -19.43 -18.27
N ARG A 16 7.16 -20.20 -17.45
CA ARG A 16 7.30 -19.92 -16.00
C ARG A 16 7.93 -18.55 -15.75
N ASN A 17 8.99 -18.21 -16.50
CA ASN A 17 9.65 -16.92 -16.35
C ASN A 17 8.72 -15.73 -16.71
N LYS A 18 7.84 -15.91 -17.71
CA LYS A 18 6.80 -14.91 -18.06
C LYS A 18 5.74 -14.78 -16.97
N GLU A 19 5.26 -15.89 -16.43
CA GLU A 19 4.30 -15.88 -15.31
C GLU A 19 4.89 -15.22 -14.06
N ASP A 20 6.13 -15.55 -13.71
CA ASP A 20 6.82 -14.96 -12.57
C ASP A 20 7.09 -13.47 -12.79
N SER A 21 7.48 -13.07 -14.01
CA SER A 21 7.62 -11.65 -14.36
C SER A 21 6.30 -10.88 -14.21
N ALA A 22 5.18 -11.48 -14.62
CA ALA A 22 3.85 -10.89 -14.47
C ALA A 22 3.43 -10.76 -13.00
N ARG A 23 3.75 -11.76 -12.17
CA ARG A 23 3.51 -11.71 -10.71
C ARG A 23 4.33 -10.60 -10.06
N VAL A 24 5.61 -10.48 -10.41
CA VAL A 24 6.49 -9.41 -9.91
C VAL A 24 5.98 -8.04 -10.34
N GLN A 25 5.61 -7.85 -11.62
CA GLN A 25 5.04 -6.58 -12.09
C GLN A 25 3.78 -6.19 -11.32
N LYS A 26 2.87 -7.15 -11.07
CA LYS A 26 1.65 -6.91 -10.29
C LYS A 26 1.94 -6.55 -8.82
N ALA A 27 2.92 -7.22 -8.21
CA ALA A 27 3.36 -6.92 -6.84
C ALA A 27 4.01 -5.53 -6.74
N VAL A 28 4.84 -5.17 -7.72
CA VAL A 28 5.47 -3.84 -7.80
C VAL A 28 4.44 -2.75 -8.06
N GLN A 29 3.41 -2.99 -8.87
CA GLN A 29 2.31 -2.01 -9.01
C GLN A 29 1.52 -1.81 -7.71
N GLN A 30 1.46 -2.80 -6.83
CA GLN A 30 0.84 -2.66 -5.51
C GLN A 30 1.75 -1.92 -4.52
N GLN A 31 3.02 -2.31 -4.42
CA GLN A 31 3.97 -1.69 -3.50
C GLN A 31 4.55 -0.37 -4.03
N GLY A 32 4.32 -0.07 -5.31
CA GLY A 32 4.78 1.11 -6.02
C GLY A 32 3.75 2.23 -6.08
N GLN A 33 2.67 2.20 -5.29
CA GLN A 33 1.67 3.28 -5.32
C GLN A 33 2.27 4.66 -5.03
N TRP A 34 3.38 4.71 -4.27
CA TRP A 34 4.17 5.92 -4.04
C TRP A 34 4.70 6.59 -5.32
N THR A 35 4.79 5.88 -6.46
CA THR A 35 5.21 6.48 -7.73
C THR A 35 4.13 7.39 -8.34
N ASN A 36 2.89 7.29 -7.87
CA ASN A 36 1.76 8.09 -8.37
C ASN A 36 1.42 9.27 -7.43
N TRP A 37 2.25 9.53 -6.43
CA TRP A 37 2.00 10.51 -5.37
C TRP A 37 2.52 11.91 -5.71
N ASP A 38 2.19 12.41 -6.90
CA ASP A 38 2.68 13.70 -7.41
C ASP A 38 2.21 14.88 -6.57
N THR A 39 1.07 14.74 -5.87
CA THR A 39 0.48 15.77 -5.02
C THR A 39 0.81 15.61 -3.54
N ALA A 40 1.55 14.56 -3.15
CA ALA A 40 1.87 14.31 -1.75
C ALA A 40 3.03 15.21 -1.28
N ILE A 41 2.94 15.70 -0.05
CA ILE A 41 4.04 16.44 0.57
C ILE A 41 5.23 15.48 0.76
N GLN A 42 6.37 15.83 0.18
CA GLN A 42 7.60 15.07 0.39
C GLN A 42 8.02 15.14 1.86
N ARG A 43 8.35 13.98 2.41
CA ARG A 43 8.88 13.84 3.76
C ARG A 43 10.25 13.17 3.70
N SER A 44 11.28 13.87 4.16
CA SER A 44 12.57 13.25 4.46
C SER A 44 12.58 12.72 5.89
N LEU A 45 13.22 11.56 6.08
CA LEU A 45 13.52 10.99 7.39
C LEU A 45 15.04 10.90 7.50
N THR A 46 15.61 11.59 8.48
CA THR A 46 17.04 11.47 8.77
C THR A 46 17.30 10.20 9.56
N TRP A 47 18.56 9.75 9.57
CA TRP A 47 18.97 8.62 10.41
C TRP A 47 18.67 8.88 11.90
N ASN A 48 18.87 10.13 12.33
CA ASN A 48 18.56 10.56 13.69
C ASN A 48 17.07 10.43 14.02
N ASP A 49 16.19 10.83 13.09
CA ASP A 49 14.74 10.68 13.25
C ASP A 49 14.36 9.21 13.44
N ILE A 50 14.97 8.30 12.67
CA ILE A 50 14.69 6.87 12.75
C ILE A 50 15.10 6.30 14.12
N TRP A 51 16.27 6.68 14.64
CA TRP A 51 16.75 6.20 15.93
C TRP A 51 15.89 6.62 17.11
N HIS A 52 15.33 7.83 17.06
CA HIS A 52 14.53 8.37 18.15
C HIS A 52 13.02 8.14 17.99
N MET A 53 12.58 7.51 16.89
CA MET A 53 11.18 7.28 16.62
C MET A 53 10.70 5.94 17.17
N ALA A 54 9.51 5.93 17.77
CA ALA A 54 8.88 4.71 18.22
C ALA A 54 8.76 3.68 17.07
N PRO A 55 9.12 2.39 17.28
CA PRO A 55 9.14 1.38 16.21
C PRO A 55 7.81 1.26 15.46
N LEU A 56 6.67 1.35 16.16
CA LEU A 56 5.35 1.30 15.55
C LEU A 56 5.07 2.48 14.61
N ARG A 57 5.61 3.66 14.91
CA ARG A 57 5.46 4.86 14.09
C ARG A 57 6.24 4.75 12.79
N ILE A 58 7.49 4.26 12.87
CA ILE A 58 8.32 3.97 11.68
C ILE A 58 7.62 2.93 10.80
N SER A 59 7.15 1.85 11.44
CA SER A 59 6.46 0.76 10.76
C SER A 59 5.20 1.24 10.05
N PHE A 60 4.40 2.10 10.69
CA PHE A 60 3.24 2.72 10.06
C PHE A 60 3.62 3.62 8.89
N LEU A 61 4.65 4.47 9.03
CA LEU A 61 5.09 5.39 7.97
C LEU A 61 5.48 4.62 6.70
N ILE A 62 6.36 3.62 6.83
CA ILE A 62 6.78 2.78 5.70
C ILE A 62 5.56 2.11 5.07
N ARG A 63 4.68 1.50 5.88
CA ARG A 63 3.48 0.82 5.37
C ARG A 63 2.44 1.76 4.76
N SER A 64 2.42 3.03 5.15
CA SER A 64 1.53 4.02 4.53
C SER A 64 1.99 4.37 3.12
N VAL A 65 3.31 4.42 2.89
CA VAL A 65 3.94 4.72 1.59
C VAL A 65 3.83 3.56 0.60
N TYR A 66 4.17 2.35 1.04
CA TYR A 66 4.17 1.17 0.17
C TYR A 66 2.80 0.48 0.04
N ASP A 67 1.75 1.04 0.66
CA ASP A 67 0.38 0.50 0.66
C ASP A 67 0.16 -0.96 1.17
N PRO A 68 0.93 -1.56 2.10
CA PRO A 68 0.53 -2.84 2.74
C PRO A 68 -0.46 -2.66 3.90
N LEU A 69 -0.95 -1.45 4.20
CA LEU A 69 -1.90 -1.25 5.30
C LEU A 69 -3.25 -1.94 5.02
N PRO A 70 -3.99 -2.36 6.06
CA PRO A 70 -5.29 -3.04 5.92
C PRO A 70 -6.42 -2.07 5.52
N SER A 71 -6.28 -1.39 4.38
CA SER A 71 -7.37 -0.65 3.73
C SER A 71 -8.41 -1.62 3.17
N ASN A 72 -9.67 -1.22 2.96
CA ASN A 72 -10.65 -2.16 2.41
C ASN A 72 -10.27 -2.61 0.99
N ALA A 73 -9.62 -1.76 0.20
CA ALA A 73 -9.05 -2.16 -1.08
C ALA A 73 -8.05 -3.33 -0.91
N ASN A 74 -7.17 -3.27 0.09
CA ASN A 74 -6.23 -4.36 0.37
C ASN A 74 -6.89 -5.58 0.99
N LEU A 75 -7.88 -5.40 1.87
CA LEU A 75 -8.64 -6.52 2.44
C LEU A 75 -9.39 -7.31 1.36
N VAL A 76 -9.95 -6.64 0.36
CA VAL A 76 -10.57 -7.32 -0.80
C VAL A 76 -9.51 -8.08 -1.58
N ARG A 77 -8.36 -7.46 -1.86
CA ARG A 77 -7.25 -8.11 -2.56
C ARG A 77 -6.73 -9.35 -1.81
N TRP A 78 -6.76 -9.34 -0.48
CA TRP A 78 -6.35 -10.47 0.35
C TRP A 78 -7.46 -11.52 0.56
N GLY A 79 -8.63 -11.35 -0.07
CA GLY A 79 -9.76 -12.26 0.09
C GLY A 79 -10.41 -12.22 1.48
N LYS A 80 -10.20 -11.13 2.23
CA LYS A 80 -10.77 -10.93 3.57
C LYS A 80 -12.06 -10.12 3.56
N LYS A 81 -12.43 -9.55 2.42
CA LYS A 81 -13.64 -8.74 2.24
C LYS A 81 -14.13 -8.84 0.80
N ASP A 82 -15.42 -8.69 0.57
CA ASP A 82 -16.00 -8.76 -0.78
C ASP A 82 -15.89 -7.43 -1.54
N TYR A 83 -16.12 -6.30 -0.83
CA TYR A 83 -16.16 -4.97 -1.46
C TYR A 83 -15.29 -3.92 -0.74
N PRO A 84 -14.59 -3.05 -1.50
CA PRO A 84 -13.63 -2.08 -0.97
C PRO A 84 -14.29 -0.79 -0.45
N THR A 85 -15.60 -0.82 -0.22
CA THR A 85 -16.42 0.32 0.16
C THR A 85 -16.13 0.81 1.58
N SER A 86 -15.98 2.13 1.74
CA SER A 86 -15.85 2.81 3.03
C SER A 86 -17.18 2.88 3.77
N LYS A 87 -17.18 2.62 5.08
CA LYS A 87 -18.36 2.86 5.94
C LYS A 87 -18.62 4.34 6.21
N VAL A 88 -17.65 5.22 5.92
CA VAL A 88 -17.74 6.65 6.25
C VAL A 88 -18.36 7.44 5.10
N CYS A 89 -18.01 7.09 3.87
CA CYS A 89 -18.38 7.89 2.69
C CYS A 89 -18.88 7.04 1.51
N GLU A 90 -19.03 5.73 1.70
CA GLU A 90 -19.46 4.77 0.68
C GLU A 90 -18.60 4.73 -0.61
N GLY A 91 -17.46 5.42 -0.59
CA GLY A 91 -16.50 5.44 -1.69
C GLY A 91 -15.50 4.29 -1.62
N TRP A 92 -14.68 4.18 -2.65
CA TRP A 92 -13.58 3.22 -2.71
C TRP A 92 -12.49 3.56 -1.68
N GLN A 93 -12.25 2.67 -0.71
CA GLN A 93 -11.36 2.93 0.42
C GLN A 93 -9.95 2.37 0.17
N THR A 94 -9.10 3.20 -0.46
CA THR A 94 -7.64 3.01 -0.49
C THR A 94 -6.98 3.51 0.81
N THR A 95 -5.68 3.24 0.98
CA THR A 95 -4.91 3.81 2.10
C THR A 95 -4.88 5.35 2.03
N GLU A 96 -4.63 5.91 0.84
CA GLU A 96 -4.67 7.37 0.61
C GLU A 96 -6.03 7.99 0.99
N HIS A 97 -7.13 7.33 0.60
CA HIS A 97 -8.48 7.75 0.98
C HIS A 97 -8.67 7.83 2.50
N VAL A 98 -8.20 6.84 3.25
CA VAL A 98 -8.33 6.80 4.72
C VAL A 98 -7.48 7.86 5.41
N LEU A 99 -6.30 8.14 4.87
CA LEU A 99 -5.31 9.02 5.48
C LEU A 99 -5.56 10.50 5.17
N SER A 100 -5.96 10.84 3.94
CA SER A 100 -6.02 12.25 3.50
C SER A 100 -7.15 12.58 2.51
N SER A 101 -7.62 11.63 1.70
CA SER A 101 -8.43 11.97 0.50
C SER A 101 -9.94 11.72 0.64
N CYS A 102 -10.45 11.45 1.86
CA CYS A 102 -11.89 11.25 2.08
C CYS A 102 -12.61 12.59 2.33
N LYS A 103 -13.41 13.04 1.36
CA LYS A 103 -14.19 14.29 1.43
C LYS A 103 -15.15 14.34 2.63
N VAL A 104 -15.82 13.22 2.95
CA VAL A 104 -16.75 13.15 4.08
C VAL A 104 -16.00 13.18 5.41
N ALA A 105 -14.84 12.50 5.50
CA ALA A 105 -14.02 12.56 6.71
C ALA A 105 -13.48 13.97 6.95
N LEU A 106 -13.14 14.69 5.88
CA LEU A 106 -12.73 16.09 5.91
C LEU A 106 -13.87 16.99 6.39
N SER A 107 -15.05 16.92 5.77
CA SER A 107 -16.19 17.77 6.12
C SER A 107 -16.71 17.53 7.54
N GLN A 108 -16.61 16.29 8.04
CA GLN A 108 -16.96 15.94 9.41
C GLN A 108 -15.86 16.27 10.44
N GLY A 109 -14.73 16.87 10.04
CA GLY A 109 -13.64 17.24 10.94
C GLY A 109 -12.87 16.06 11.55
N ARG A 110 -12.99 14.85 10.99
CA ARG A 110 -12.36 13.64 11.57
C ARG A 110 -10.84 13.69 11.52
N TYR A 111 -10.27 14.32 10.50
CA TYR A 111 -8.81 14.51 10.40
C TYR A 111 -8.29 15.44 11.50
N THR A 112 -9.01 16.52 11.78
CA THR A 112 -8.72 17.44 12.89
C THR A 112 -8.82 16.73 14.23
N TRP A 113 -9.87 15.93 14.44
CA TRP A 113 -10.02 15.15 15.68
C TRP A 113 -8.86 14.17 15.88
N ARG A 114 -8.46 13.42 14.83
CA ARG A 114 -7.31 12.50 14.91
C ARG A 114 -6.01 13.24 15.23
N HIS A 115 -5.76 14.38 14.58
CA HIS A 115 -4.57 15.20 14.85
C HIS A 115 -4.57 15.70 16.28
N ASN A 116 -5.66 16.32 16.73
CA ASN A 116 -5.78 16.87 18.07
C ASN A 116 -5.65 15.79 19.14
N ARG A 117 -6.18 14.59 18.88
CA ARG A 117 -6.03 13.47 19.82
C ARG A 117 -4.57 13.08 19.99
N VAL A 118 -3.80 13.01 18.91
CA VAL A 118 -2.35 12.73 19.00
C VAL A 118 -1.63 13.83 19.77
N LEU A 119 -1.96 15.11 19.51
CA LEU A 119 -1.36 16.22 20.25
C LEU A 119 -1.66 16.17 21.75
N GLN A 120 -2.87 15.75 22.13
CA GLN A 120 -3.24 15.57 23.55
C GLN A 120 -2.43 14.47 24.25
N GLU A 121 -2.11 13.37 23.57
CA GLU A 121 -1.31 12.28 24.16
C GLU A 121 0.19 12.62 24.25
N LEU A 122 0.62 13.68 23.56
CA LEU A 122 2.02 14.15 23.55
C LEU A 122 2.27 15.36 24.47
N ALA A 123 1.20 15.98 24.99
CA ALA A 123 1.25 17.10 25.92
C ALA A 123 1.40 16.61 27.37
#